data_AF-A0A820MAJ0-F1
#
_entry.id   AF-A0A820MAJ0-F1
#
_cell.length_a   1.000
_cell.length_b   1.000
_cell.length_c   1.000
_cell.angle_alpha   90.00
_cell.angle_beta   90.00
_cell.angle_gamma   90.00
#
_symmetry.space_group_name_H-M   'P 1'
#
loop_
_entity.id
_entity.type
_entity.pdbx_description
1 polymer ?
#
loop_
_entity_poly.entity_id
_entity_poly.type
_entity_poly.pdbx_seq_one_letter_code
_entity_poly.pdbx_strand_id
1 'polypeptide(L)'
;MMISWLTIFTYSTLLSSLIIADDPCRYVHPTKGVMDLTSLGRTDGQPAYPDKLPPTGSGYKYSYNPCKPFTEQPNCIGVAVCQISMDGKSGFTLGTQD
;
A
#
# COMPACT_ATOMS: atom_id res chain seq x y z
N MET A 1 -25.38 21.51 57.49
CA MET A 1 -26.38 21.93 56.49
C MET A 1 -25.62 22.51 55.30
N MET A 2 -25.90 22.00 54.09
CA MET A 2 -25.68 22.59 52.75
C MET A 2 -24.25 22.70 52.15
N ILE A 3 -23.90 21.62 51.44
CA ILE A 3 -23.35 21.49 50.06
C ILE A 3 -23.10 22.81 49.29
N SER A 4 -21.92 22.97 48.66
CA SER A 4 -21.78 23.83 47.46
C SER A 4 -20.54 23.53 46.58
N TRP A 5 -20.78 22.65 45.58
CA TRP A 5 -20.26 22.56 44.20
C TRP A 5 -18.75 22.61 43.87
N LEU A 6 -18.19 21.43 43.56
CA LEU A 6 -17.07 21.28 42.61
C LEU A 6 -17.54 21.63 41.20
N THR A 7 -16.94 22.65 40.57
CA THR A 7 -17.04 22.89 39.13
C THR A 7 -15.95 22.09 38.41
N ILE A 8 -16.34 20.94 37.85
CA ILE A 8 -15.48 20.16 36.94
C ILE A 8 -15.59 20.81 35.56
N PHE A 9 -14.51 21.45 35.10
CA PHE A 9 -14.35 21.88 33.71
C PHE A 9 -14.21 20.64 32.82
N THR A 10 -15.26 20.28 32.09
CA THR A 10 -15.20 19.24 31.07
C THR A 10 -14.58 19.83 29.81
N TYR A 11 -13.28 19.59 29.61
CA TYR A 11 -12.60 19.85 28.35
C TYR A 11 -13.08 18.86 27.30
N SER A 12 -13.94 19.30 26.39
CA SER A 12 -14.34 18.51 25.22
C SER A 12 -13.28 18.68 24.14
N THR A 13 -12.24 17.85 24.18
CA THR A 13 -11.26 17.77 23.09
C THR A 13 -11.90 17.07 21.89
N LEU A 14 -12.17 17.83 20.83
CA LEU A 14 -12.51 17.29 19.51
C LEU A 14 -11.31 16.50 19.00
N LEU A 15 -11.34 15.19 19.21
CA LEU A 15 -10.39 14.25 18.63
C LEU A 15 -10.77 14.10 17.16
N SER A 16 -10.22 14.96 16.29
CA SER A 16 -10.19 14.69 14.85
C SER A 16 -9.46 13.36 14.68
N SER A 17 -10.22 12.30 14.46
CA SER A 17 -9.70 10.99 14.10
C SER A 17 -8.87 11.16 12.83
N LEU A 18 -7.55 11.25 13.00
CA LEU A 18 -6.62 10.83 11.96
C LEU A 18 -7.01 9.38 11.67
N ILE A 19 -7.72 9.18 10.56
CA ILE A 19 -7.92 7.85 10.00
C ILE A 19 -6.52 7.44 9.55
N ILE A 20 -5.76 6.84 10.47
CA ILE A 20 -4.59 6.06 10.11
C ILE A 20 -5.18 4.91 9.31
N ALA A 21 -5.11 5.02 7.98
CA ALA A 21 -5.41 3.90 7.11
C ALA A 21 -4.34 2.85 7.40
N ASP A 22 -4.66 1.91 8.30
CA ASP A 22 -3.81 0.79 8.71
C ASP A 22 -3.62 -0.22 7.56
N ASP A 23 -4.25 0.02 6.41
CA ASP A 23 -4.10 -0.77 5.20
C ASP A 23 -3.68 0.12 4.03
N PRO A 24 -2.47 -0.06 3.46
CA PRO A 24 -2.02 0.71 2.29
C PRO A 24 -2.90 0.49 1.06
N CYS A 25 -3.77 -0.53 1.09
CA CYS A 25 -4.70 -0.85 0.01
C CYS A 25 -6.07 -0.21 0.13
N ARG A 26 -6.35 0.50 1.23
CA ARG A 26 -7.69 1.01 1.51
C ARG A 26 -7.66 2.48 1.88
N TYR A 27 -8.36 3.28 1.08
CA TYR A 27 -8.55 4.69 1.31
C TYR A 27 -9.99 4.99 1.71
N VAL A 28 -10.17 5.68 2.84
CA VAL A 28 -11.49 6.10 3.34
C VAL A 28 -11.62 7.61 3.14
N HIS A 29 -12.42 8.02 2.16
CA HIS A 29 -12.71 9.44 1.96
C HIS A 29 -13.74 9.90 2.99
N PRO A 30 -13.57 11.07 3.65
CA PRO A 30 -14.44 11.52 4.74
C PRO A 30 -15.92 11.61 4.37
N THR A 31 -16.24 11.87 3.09
CA THR A 31 -17.62 12.04 2.62
C THR A 31 -17.99 11.25 1.36
N LYS A 32 -17.04 10.55 0.72
CA LYS A 32 -17.26 9.93 -0.61
C LYS A 32 -17.26 8.40 -0.56
N GLY A 33 -17.04 7.82 0.62
CA GLY A 33 -16.98 6.38 0.82
C GLY A 33 -15.57 5.83 0.79
N VAL A 34 -15.47 4.53 0.53
CA VAL A 34 -14.24 3.73 0.67
C VAL A 34 -13.79 3.25 -0.70
N MET A 35 -12.52 3.46 -1.00
CA MET A 35 -11.82 2.81 -2.11
C MET A 35 -10.98 1.69 -1.51
N ASP A 36 -11.28 0.45 -1.91
CA ASP A 36 -10.61 -0.74 -1.42
C ASP A 36 -10.00 -1.49 -2.61
N LEU A 37 -8.68 -1.54 -2.66
CA LEU A 37 -7.89 -2.19 -3.70
C LEU A 37 -7.36 -3.56 -3.26
N THR A 38 -7.76 -4.05 -2.08
CA THR A 38 -7.21 -5.28 -1.48
C THR A 38 -7.36 -6.50 -2.39
N SER A 39 -8.43 -6.54 -3.19
CA SER A 39 -8.68 -7.62 -4.15
C SER A 39 -7.71 -7.65 -5.34
N LEU A 40 -6.97 -6.58 -5.59
CA LEU A 40 -6.00 -6.48 -6.69
C LEU A 40 -4.61 -6.98 -6.29
N GLY A 41 -4.29 -6.97 -4.99
CA GLY A 41 -2.99 -7.37 -4.46
C GLY A 41 -2.97 -8.83 -4.03
N ARG A 42 -1.79 -9.45 -4.12
CA ARG A 42 -1.54 -10.77 -3.52
C ARG A 42 -0.78 -10.64 -2.21
N THR A 43 -1.09 -11.50 -1.25
CA THR A 43 -0.44 -11.56 0.08
C THR A 43 0.54 -12.71 0.23
N ASP A 44 0.72 -13.54 -0.80
CA ASP A 44 1.58 -14.73 -0.77
C ASP A 44 3.04 -14.43 -1.13
N GLY A 45 3.42 -13.16 -1.17
CA GLY A 45 4.78 -12.71 -1.53
C GLY A 45 5.10 -12.81 -3.03
N GLN A 46 4.10 -13.08 -3.88
CA GLN A 46 4.22 -13.09 -5.34
C GLN A 46 3.58 -11.85 -5.97
N PRO A 47 4.03 -11.42 -7.16
CA PRO A 47 3.37 -10.34 -7.87
C PRO A 47 1.96 -10.74 -8.32
N ALA A 48 0.98 -9.85 -8.16
CA ALA A 48 -0.37 -10.02 -8.72
C ALA A 48 -0.37 -10.03 -10.25
N TYR A 49 0.55 -9.26 -10.83
CA TYR A 49 0.70 -9.10 -12.27
C TYR A 49 2.15 -9.41 -12.65
N PRO A 50 2.53 -10.70 -12.79
CA PRO A 50 3.89 -11.08 -13.20
C PRO A 50 4.14 -10.83 -14.68
N ASP A 51 5.39 -10.53 -15.02
CA ASP A 51 5.98 -10.70 -16.36
C ASP A 51 5.20 -10.05 -17.51
N LYS A 52 4.63 -8.88 -17.28
CA LYS A 52 3.92 -8.12 -18.31
C LYS A 52 4.91 -7.53 -19.30
N LEU A 53 4.68 -7.84 -20.58
CA LEU A 53 5.43 -7.30 -21.70
C LEU A 53 4.85 -5.94 -22.11
N PRO A 54 5.67 -4.91 -22.31
CA PRO A 54 5.19 -3.64 -22.85
C PRO A 54 4.78 -3.79 -24.32
N PRO A 55 3.82 -2.98 -24.81
CA PRO A 55 3.33 -3.05 -26.19
C PRO A 55 4.43 -2.80 -27.24
N THR A 56 5.39 -1.94 -26.91
CA THR A 56 6.59 -1.68 -27.72
C THR A 56 7.76 -2.42 -27.08
N GLY A 57 8.35 -3.37 -27.82
CA GLY A 57 9.36 -4.28 -27.30
C GLY A 57 10.56 -3.55 -26.68
N SER A 58 10.57 -3.46 -25.34
CA SER A 58 11.61 -2.75 -24.59
C SER A 58 12.82 -3.62 -24.24
N GLY A 59 12.73 -4.94 -24.47
CA GLY A 59 13.72 -5.90 -23.95
C GLY A 59 13.53 -6.25 -22.48
N TYR A 60 12.41 -5.85 -21.87
CA TYR A 60 12.08 -6.12 -20.47
C TYR A 60 10.64 -6.60 -20.29
N LYS A 61 10.42 -7.33 -19.19
CA LYS A 61 9.13 -7.69 -18.61
C LYS A 61 8.99 -7.04 -17.23
N TYR A 62 7.76 -6.76 -16.81
CA TYR A 62 7.46 -6.03 -15.58
C TYR A 62 6.51 -6.82 -14.70
N SER A 63 6.85 -6.89 -13.42
CA SER A 63 6.03 -7.50 -12.39
C SER A 63 5.56 -6.44 -11.40
N TYR A 64 4.28 -6.49 -11.01
CA TYR A 64 3.66 -5.54 -10.10
C TYR A 64 2.79 -6.23 -9.06
N ASN A 65 2.85 -5.75 -7.83
CA ASN A 65 1.90 -6.09 -6.78
C ASN A 65 1.42 -4.81 -6.06
N PRO A 66 0.14 -4.44 -6.13
CA PRO A 66 -0.37 -3.34 -5.34
C PRO A 66 -0.35 -3.68 -3.84
N CYS A 67 -0.01 -2.70 -3.01
CA CYS A 67 -0.15 -2.67 -1.55
C CYS A 67 0.64 -3.68 -0.70
N LYS A 68 1.14 -4.76 -1.30
CA LYS A 68 1.91 -5.81 -0.61
C LYS A 68 3.23 -6.02 -1.33
N PRO A 69 4.36 -6.07 -0.61
CA PRO A 69 5.66 -6.28 -1.25
C PRO A 69 5.79 -7.73 -1.76
N PHE A 70 6.58 -7.93 -2.81
CA PHE A 70 6.95 -9.25 -3.31
C PHE A 70 8.46 -9.35 -3.53
N THR A 71 8.95 -10.56 -3.73
CA THR A 71 10.36 -10.81 -4.08
C THR A 71 10.43 -11.65 -5.34
N GLU A 72 11.25 -11.20 -6.30
CA GLU A 72 11.45 -11.85 -7.59
C GLU A 72 12.93 -11.75 -7.99
N GLN A 73 13.44 -12.79 -8.63
CA GLN A 73 14.84 -12.81 -9.07
C GLN A 73 14.94 -12.35 -10.53
N PRO A 74 16.00 -11.62 -10.92
CA PRO A 74 17.10 -11.18 -10.06
C PRO A 74 16.85 -9.81 -9.39
N ASN A 75 17.44 -9.57 -8.21
CA ASN A 75 17.61 -8.25 -7.56
C ASN A 75 16.35 -7.46 -7.16
N CYS A 76 15.17 -8.07 -7.13
CA CYS A 76 13.95 -7.42 -6.66
C CYS A 76 13.51 -8.04 -5.33
N ILE A 77 13.86 -7.41 -4.22
CA ILE A 77 13.58 -7.91 -2.87
C ILE A 77 12.68 -6.92 -2.13
N GLY A 78 11.49 -7.37 -1.73
CA GLY A 78 10.53 -6.54 -0.99
C GLY A 78 9.98 -5.36 -1.78
N VAL A 79 9.77 -5.53 -3.08
CA VAL A 79 9.42 -4.44 -4.01
C VAL A 79 7.92 -4.37 -4.29
N ALA A 80 7.45 -3.21 -4.76
CA ALA A 80 6.12 -3.03 -5.34
C ALA A 80 6.14 -3.31 -6.86
N VAL A 81 7.24 -2.95 -7.53
CA VAL A 81 7.42 -3.12 -8.98
C VAL A 81 8.83 -3.63 -9.26
N CYS A 82 8.93 -4.65 -10.10
CA CYS A 82 10.17 -5.20 -10.61
C CYS A 82 10.21 -5.14 -12.14
N GLN A 83 11.36 -4.81 -12.71
CA GLN A 83 11.63 -4.91 -14.14
C GLN A 83 12.74 -5.93 -14.36
N ILE A 84 12.52 -6.91 -15.25
CA ILE A 84 13.47 -7.98 -15.54
C ILE A 84 13.78 -8.00 -17.03
N SER A 85 15.04 -8.16 -17.40
CA SER A 85 15.46 -8.31 -18.80
C SER A 85 14.86 -9.57 -19.41
N MET A 86 14.61 -9.57 -20.72
CA MET A 86 13.99 -10.72 -21.41
C MET A 86 14.82 -12.01 -21.31
N ASP A 87 16.14 -11.90 -21.09
CA ASP A 87 17.01 -13.05 -20.85
C ASP A 87 17.03 -13.52 -19.38
N GLY A 88 16.29 -12.84 -18.50
CA GLY A 88 16.14 -13.18 -17.08
C GLY A 88 17.39 -12.93 -16.23
N LYS A 89 18.44 -12.30 -16.77
CA LYS A 89 19.74 -12.16 -16.08
C LYS A 89 19.87 -10.88 -15.27
N SER A 90 19.14 -9.84 -15.65
CA SER A 90 19.20 -8.52 -15.01
C SER A 90 17.82 -8.14 -14.50
N GLY A 91 17.78 -7.59 -13.29
CA GLY A 91 16.55 -7.16 -12.66
C GLY A 91 16.78 -5.86 -11.91
N PHE A 92 15.77 -5.00 -11.97
CA PHE A 92 15.81 -3.63 -11.52
C PHE A 92 14.60 -3.37 -10.64
N THR A 93 14.87 -2.92 -9.42
CA THR A 93 13.83 -2.43 -8.51
C THR A 93 13.36 -1.06 -9.01
N LEU A 94 12.06 -0.93 -9.30
CA LEU A 94 11.48 0.33 -9.75
C LEU A 94 10.69 1.05 -8.65
N GLY A 95 10.38 0.37 -7.54
CA GLY A 95 9.73 0.97 -6.39
C GLY A 95 9.45 -0.02 -5.26
N THR A 96 9.31 0.48 -4.05
CA THR A 96 8.93 -0.25 -2.83
C THR A 96 7.52 0.17 -2.39
N GLN A 97 6.90 -0.59 -1.48
CA GLN A 97 5.71 -0.09 -0.77
C GLN A 97 6.20 0.84 0.34
N ASP A 98 5.77 2.10 0.33
CA ASP A 98 6.09 3.15 1.31
C ASP A 98 4.88 3.56 2.15
#